data_AF-A0AAD9V894-F1
#
_entry.id   AF-A0AAD9V894-F1
#
_cell.length_a   1.000
_cell.length_b   1.000
_cell.length_c   1.000
_cell.angle_alpha   90.00
_cell.angle_beta   90.00
_cell.angle_gamma   90.00
#
_symmetry.space_group_name_H-M   'P 1'
#
loop_
_entity.id
_entity.type
_entity.pdbx_description
1 polymer ?
#
loop_
_entity_poly.entity_id
_entity_poly.type
_entity_poly.pdbx_seq_one_letter_code
_entity_poly.pdbx_strand_id
1 'polypeptide(L)'
;MSTFMFLLLTLVGLGLAFGCKLEGAMRNKEKLQVHLVPHTHDDPGWLKTVDQYYLGTNNFIQQANVRKILNSVISELISDTKRRFIYVEIVFFEQWWNEQSGTMKAEVKKLVADRRLEFINAGWCMNDEAATDYNAIIDQMTYGLNFVQETFGSDARPRIAWHVDPFGHSNEQASIFAQMSFDGFFFGRIDYQNKDVRVKQQRMELVWRGSKSLGKGSDIFTGVLFNGYNPPSGFCYDQFCVDLPVQTSTKNETVERFLKTTCKQSSHYKTNHIMLTMGSDFMYENASLWYTNLDKLIKYVNEVSVEIPFHD
;
A
#
# COMPACT_ATOMS: atom_id res chain seq x y z
N MET A 1 -28.70 -52.80 17.45
CA MET A 1 -27.88 -53.23 16.30
C MET A 1 -28.53 -52.70 15.03
N SER A 2 -27.72 -52.26 14.06
CA SER A 2 -28.04 -51.66 12.74
C SER A 2 -28.11 -50.13 12.63
N THR A 3 -26.92 -49.54 12.43
CA THR A 3 -26.40 -48.70 11.34
C THR A 3 -27.30 -47.83 10.43
N PHE A 4 -26.86 -46.56 10.26
CA PHE A 4 -26.72 -45.68 9.05
C PHE A 4 -27.26 -44.26 9.32
N MET A 5 -26.45 -43.27 9.75
CA MET A 5 -25.35 -42.53 9.07
C MET A 5 -25.84 -41.62 7.92
N PHE A 6 -26.14 -40.36 8.26
CA PHE A 6 -26.24 -39.24 7.32
C PHE A 6 -24.86 -38.58 7.19
N LEU A 7 -24.34 -38.52 5.96
CA LEU A 7 -23.11 -37.83 5.60
C LEU A 7 -23.44 -36.36 5.28
N LEU A 8 -22.94 -35.39 6.06
CA LEU A 8 -22.86 -34.00 5.63
C LEU A 8 -21.39 -33.70 5.28
N LEU A 9 -21.11 -33.50 4.00
CA LEU A 9 -19.86 -32.91 3.55
C LEU A 9 -19.86 -31.42 3.94
N THR A 10 -18.95 -31.04 4.82
CA THR A 10 -18.46 -29.66 4.90
C THR A 10 -16.96 -29.67 4.61
N LEU A 11 -16.58 -29.12 3.45
CA LEU A 11 -15.20 -28.76 3.15
C LEU A 11 -14.72 -27.77 4.22
N VAL A 12 -13.84 -28.23 5.11
CA VAL A 12 -13.09 -27.34 6.01
C VAL A 12 -11.78 -27.00 5.33
N GLY A 13 -11.70 -25.79 4.78
CA GLY A 13 -10.42 -25.16 4.43
C GLY A 13 -9.67 -24.84 5.72
N LEU A 14 -8.68 -25.65 6.07
CA LEU A 14 -7.82 -25.45 7.25
C LEU A 14 -6.66 -24.52 6.88
N GLY A 15 -6.78 -23.24 7.26
CA GLY A 15 -5.63 -22.35 7.38
C GLY A 15 -5.12 -22.36 8.82
N LEU A 16 -3.87 -22.81 9.07
CA LEU A 16 -3.22 -22.77 10.40
C LEU A 16 -2.05 -21.78 10.51
N ALA A 17 -1.80 -21.33 11.75
CA ALA A 17 -1.54 -19.96 12.23
C ALA A 17 -0.29 -19.81 13.10
N PHE A 18 0.48 -18.74 12.93
CA PHE A 18 1.42 -18.26 13.96
C PHE A 18 0.79 -17.23 14.89
N GLY A 19 1.02 -17.38 16.20
CA GLY A 19 0.77 -16.34 17.20
C GLY A 19 2.05 -15.60 17.55
N CYS A 20 2.11 -14.28 17.32
CA CYS A 20 3.10 -13.43 17.97
C CYS A 20 2.78 -13.47 19.47
N LYS A 21 3.71 -13.95 20.32
CA LYS A 21 3.59 -13.80 21.78
C LYS A 21 3.72 -12.31 22.14
N LEU A 22 2.61 -11.59 22.03
CA LEU A 22 2.43 -10.26 22.59
C LEU A 22 1.94 -10.43 24.03
N GLU A 23 2.80 -10.15 24.99
CA GLU A 23 2.37 -9.99 26.39
C GLU A 23 1.46 -8.77 26.47
N GLY A 24 0.15 -9.03 26.51
CA GLY A 24 -0.86 -7.99 26.69
C GLY A 24 -2.00 -8.10 25.69
N ALA A 25 -3.09 -8.72 26.14
CA ALA A 25 -4.45 -8.54 25.62
C ALA A 25 -4.69 -8.80 24.12
N MET A 26 -4.32 -9.98 23.63
CA MET A 26 -5.07 -10.60 22.52
C MET A 26 -5.87 -11.80 23.02
N ARG A 27 -7.14 -11.54 23.34
CA ARG A 27 -8.16 -12.58 23.36
C ARG A 27 -8.36 -13.07 21.92
N ASN A 28 -8.25 -14.39 21.73
CA ASN A 28 -8.50 -15.19 20.52
C ASN A 28 -7.32 -15.41 19.55
N LYS A 29 -6.90 -16.68 19.43
CA LYS A 29 -6.87 -17.58 18.25
C LYS A 29 -6.69 -17.04 16.81
N GLU A 30 -6.55 -15.75 16.57
CA GLU A 30 -6.47 -15.16 15.23
C GLU A 30 -5.03 -14.86 14.82
N LYS A 31 -4.67 -15.24 13.59
CA LYS A 31 -3.37 -14.97 12.97
C LYS A 31 -3.15 -13.47 12.78
N LEU A 32 -1.89 -13.06 12.85
CA LEU A 32 -1.46 -11.78 12.28
C LEU A 32 -1.61 -11.84 10.75
N GLN A 33 -2.33 -10.87 10.19
CA GLN A 33 -2.50 -10.66 8.76
C GLN A 33 -1.59 -9.52 8.32
N VAL A 34 -0.67 -9.83 7.42
CA VAL A 34 0.31 -8.88 6.90
C VAL A 34 -0.08 -8.50 5.48
N HIS A 35 -0.50 -7.26 5.29
CA HIS A 35 -0.86 -6.71 3.99
C HIS A 35 0.39 -6.09 3.36
N LEU A 36 0.97 -6.80 2.39
CA LEU A 36 2.03 -6.25 1.55
C LEU A 36 1.39 -5.33 0.52
N VAL A 37 1.78 -4.05 0.51
CA VAL A 37 1.21 -3.03 -0.38
C VAL A 37 2.31 -2.52 -1.32
N PRO A 38 2.42 -3.10 -2.52
CA PRO A 38 3.29 -2.62 -3.59
C PRO A 38 2.88 -1.21 -4.05
N HIS A 39 3.84 -0.28 -4.05
CA HIS A 39 3.61 1.09 -4.53
C HIS A 39 4.91 1.71 -5.07
N THR A 40 4.76 2.85 -5.75
CA THR A 40 5.85 3.78 -6.05
C THR A 40 5.42 5.16 -5.59
N HIS A 41 6.36 5.98 -5.14
CA HIS A 41 6.12 7.41 -4.91
C HIS A 41 6.76 8.18 -6.06
N ASP A 42 5.94 8.76 -6.94
CA ASP A 42 6.40 9.42 -8.14
C ASP A 42 6.20 10.94 -8.01
N ASP A 43 7.22 11.67 -7.56
CA ASP A 43 7.13 13.13 -7.43
C ASP A 43 6.90 13.82 -8.79
N PRO A 44 5.83 14.61 -8.96
CA PRO A 44 5.60 15.38 -10.17
C PRO A 44 6.43 16.67 -10.18
N GLY A 45 7.75 16.52 -10.06
CA GLY A 45 8.73 17.59 -9.96
C GLY A 45 9.31 17.71 -8.55
N TRP A 46 10.64 17.57 -8.44
CA TRP A 46 11.40 17.75 -7.20
C TRP A 46 12.87 18.04 -7.52
N LEU A 47 13.64 17.01 -7.90
CA LEU A 47 15.00 17.17 -8.40
C LEU A 47 15.05 17.25 -9.93
N LYS A 48 14.10 16.60 -10.60
CA LYS A 48 13.89 16.68 -12.05
C LYS A 48 12.53 17.32 -12.34
N THR A 49 12.31 17.72 -13.60
CA THR A 49 10.98 18.17 -14.04
C THR A 49 10.03 16.97 -14.23
N VAL A 50 8.71 17.22 -14.32
CA VAL A 50 7.69 16.19 -14.63
C VAL A 50 8.10 15.38 -15.87
N ASP A 51 8.37 16.03 -17.00
CA ASP A 51 8.75 15.32 -18.24
C ASP A 51 10.05 14.52 -18.11
N GLN A 52 11.00 15.02 -17.32
CA GLN A 52 12.27 14.32 -17.10
C GLN A 52 12.09 13.07 -16.24
N TYR A 53 11.23 13.12 -15.22
CA TYR A 53 10.83 11.94 -14.45
C TYR A 53 10.03 10.95 -15.32
N TYR A 54 9.08 11.45 -16.11
CA TYR A 54 8.25 10.62 -16.97
C TYR A 54 9.09 9.84 -18.01
N LEU A 55 9.95 10.55 -18.76
CA LEU A 55 10.78 9.96 -19.81
C LEU A 55 12.03 9.26 -19.27
N GLY A 56 12.41 9.53 -18.03
CA GLY A 56 13.65 9.10 -17.39
C GLY A 56 14.90 9.67 -18.06
N THR A 57 14.87 10.97 -18.34
CA THR A 57 16.03 11.75 -18.78
C THR A 57 16.74 12.36 -17.57
N ASN A 58 17.97 12.86 -17.77
CA ASN A 58 18.82 13.46 -16.72
C ASN A 58 18.99 12.56 -15.48
N ASN A 59 19.16 11.26 -15.67
CA ASN A 59 19.30 10.31 -14.56
C ASN A 59 20.57 10.47 -13.72
N PHE A 60 21.53 11.29 -14.15
CA PHE A 60 22.66 11.68 -13.31
C PHE A 60 22.23 12.54 -12.11
N ILE A 61 21.07 13.22 -12.19
CA ILE A 61 20.47 13.97 -11.07
C ILE A 61 19.79 13.00 -10.10
N GLN A 62 18.89 12.19 -10.64
CA GLN A 62 18.18 11.14 -9.91
C GLN A 62 17.73 10.08 -10.93
N GLN A 63 18.10 8.83 -10.68
CA GLN A 63 17.66 7.69 -11.48
C GLN A 63 16.18 7.44 -11.21
N ALA A 64 15.33 7.72 -12.21
CA ALA A 64 13.88 7.59 -12.11
C ALA A 64 13.26 7.66 -13.50
N ASN A 65 12.33 6.75 -13.83
CA ASN A 65 11.64 6.69 -15.12
C ASN A 65 10.19 6.18 -14.95
N VAL A 66 9.23 7.08 -14.79
CA VAL A 66 7.84 6.72 -14.48
C VAL A 66 7.17 5.92 -15.62
N ARG A 67 7.50 6.23 -16.88
CA ARG A 67 7.00 5.44 -18.02
C ARG A 67 7.45 3.98 -17.94
N LYS A 68 8.70 3.72 -17.54
CA LYS A 68 9.19 2.35 -17.31
C LYS A 68 8.53 1.68 -16.10
N ILE A 69 8.31 2.43 -15.02
CA ILE A 69 7.60 1.93 -13.84
C ILE A 69 6.22 1.41 -14.25
N LEU A 70 5.40 2.25 -14.88
CA LEU A 70 4.06 1.87 -15.33
C LEU A 70 4.08 0.70 -16.32
N ASN A 71 4.97 0.72 -17.32
CA ASN A 71 5.11 -0.39 -18.27
C ASN A 71 5.41 -1.73 -17.57
N SER A 72 6.37 -1.74 -16.63
CA SER A 72 6.79 -2.97 -15.98
C SER A 72 5.75 -3.46 -14.96
N VAL A 73 5.14 -2.56 -14.19
CA VAL A 73 4.06 -2.89 -13.24
C VAL A 73 2.88 -3.50 -13.96
N ILE A 74 2.39 -2.87 -15.03
CA ILE A 74 1.24 -3.40 -15.79
C ILE A 74 1.55 -4.77 -16.39
N SER A 75 2.76 -4.97 -16.90
CA SER A 75 3.21 -6.29 -17.39
C SER A 75 3.19 -7.36 -16.29
N GLU A 76 3.71 -7.05 -15.09
CA GLU A 76 3.73 -8.00 -13.97
C GLU A 76 2.34 -8.25 -13.39
N LEU A 77 1.43 -7.28 -13.46
CA LEU A 77 0.03 -7.49 -13.13
C LEU A 77 -0.64 -8.40 -14.17
N ILE A 78 -0.48 -8.17 -15.47
CA ILE A 78 -1.08 -9.04 -16.50
C ILE A 78 -0.61 -10.50 -16.34
N SER A 79 0.66 -10.72 -15.97
CA SER A 79 1.25 -12.07 -15.93
C SER A 79 0.78 -12.95 -14.77
N ASP A 80 0.35 -12.39 -13.63
CA ASP A 80 -0.15 -13.18 -12.49
C ASP A 80 -1.33 -12.50 -11.78
N THR A 81 -2.50 -13.14 -11.83
CA THR A 81 -3.77 -12.71 -11.21
C THR A 81 -3.75 -12.40 -9.71
N LYS A 82 -2.74 -12.86 -8.96
CA LYS A 82 -2.62 -12.62 -7.51
C LYS A 82 -1.99 -11.28 -7.17
N ARG A 83 -1.23 -10.70 -8.10
CA ARG A 83 -0.48 -9.47 -7.87
C ARG A 83 -1.41 -8.26 -7.86
N ARG A 84 -1.08 -7.30 -7.01
CA ARG A 84 -1.80 -6.04 -6.83
C ARG A 84 -0.82 -4.87 -6.76
N PHE A 85 -1.24 -3.70 -7.20
CA PHE A 85 -0.48 -2.47 -7.12
C PHE A 85 -1.39 -1.28 -6.85
N ILE A 86 -0.95 -0.34 -6.02
CA ILE A 86 -1.61 0.96 -5.84
C ILE A 86 -0.86 2.05 -6.61
N TYR A 87 -1.60 2.95 -7.25
CA TYR A 87 -1.02 4.10 -7.97
C TYR A 87 -1.70 5.41 -7.56
N VAL A 88 -0.93 6.51 -7.52
CA VAL A 88 -1.33 7.76 -6.86
C VAL A 88 -1.41 8.95 -7.81
N GLU A 89 -0.31 9.30 -8.48
CA GLU A 89 -0.16 10.59 -9.17
C GLU A 89 -0.76 10.59 -10.59
N ILE A 90 -1.98 11.12 -10.75
CA ILE A 90 -2.70 11.05 -12.03
C ILE A 90 -1.99 11.79 -13.17
N VAL A 91 -1.20 12.83 -12.88
CA VAL A 91 -0.38 13.51 -13.90
C VAL A 91 0.46 12.55 -14.74
N PHE A 92 1.14 11.60 -14.09
CA PHE A 92 1.98 10.63 -14.80
C PHE A 92 1.15 9.52 -15.42
N PHE A 93 0.13 9.04 -14.71
CA PHE A 93 -0.72 7.97 -15.22
C PHE A 93 -1.46 8.40 -16.49
N GLU A 94 -2.01 9.62 -16.51
CA GLU A 94 -2.72 10.15 -17.69
C GLU A 94 -1.77 10.34 -18.88
N GLN A 95 -0.55 10.87 -18.64
CA GLN A 95 0.46 10.99 -19.69
C GLN A 95 0.80 9.61 -20.29
N TRP A 96 1.01 8.60 -19.43
CA TRP A 96 1.21 7.22 -19.85
C TRP A 96 0.01 6.66 -20.60
N TRP A 97 -1.20 6.84 -20.05
CA TRP A 97 -2.45 6.35 -20.62
C TRP A 97 -2.65 6.82 -22.06
N ASN A 98 -2.33 8.10 -22.33
CA ASN A 98 -2.50 8.69 -23.65
C ASN A 98 -1.57 8.08 -24.72
N GLU A 99 -0.45 7.48 -24.32
CA GLU A 99 0.47 6.77 -25.22
C GLU A 99 0.05 5.33 -25.53
N GLN A 100 -0.90 4.76 -24.78
CA GLN A 100 -1.21 3.34 -24.85
C GLN A 100 -2.12 2.95 -26.02
N SER A 101 -1.86 1.76 -26.58
CA SER A 101 -2.72 1.14 -27.58
C SER A 101 -4.11 0.79 -27.02
N GLY A 102 -5.10 0.63 -27.90
CA GLY A 102 -6.45 0.21 -27.50
C GLY A 102 -6.46 -1.13 -26.74
N THR A 103 -5.60 -2.07 -27.13
CA THR A 103 -5.43 -3.36 -26.44
C THR A 103 -4.88 -3.17 -25.03
N MET A 104 -3.84 -2.38 -24.86
CA MET A 104 -3.27 -2.12 -23.53
C MET A 104 -4.27 -1.38 -22.63
N LYS A 105 -4.99 -0.39 -23.17
CA LYS A 105 -6.07 0.31 -22.45
C LYS A 105 -7.16 -0.66 -21.98
N ALA A 106 -7.53 -1.66 -22.79
CA ALA A 106 -8.50 -2.68 -22.40
C ALA A 106 -7.99 -3.57 -21.26
N GLU A 107 -6.72 -4.00 -21.31
CA GLU A 107 -6.10 -4.79 -20.23
C GLU A 107 -6.05 -4.02 -18.92
N VAL A 108 -5.63 -2.74 -18.95
CA VAL A 108 -5.59 -1.89 -17.74
C VAL A 108 -6.99 -1.68 -17.17
N LYS A 109 -8.01 -1.42 -18.01
CA LYS A 109 -9.40 -1.33 -17.55
C LYS A 109 -9.84 -2.60 -16.84
N LYS A 110 -9.45 -3.78 -17.35
CA LYS A 110 -9.71 -5.06 -16.69
C LYS A 110 -8.98 -5.17 -15.36
N LEU A 111 -7.71 -4.79 -15.27
CA LEU A 111 -6.95 -4.80 -14.01
C LEU A 111 -7.61 -3.90 -12.94
N VAL A 112 -8.15 -2.74 -13.33
CA VAL A 112 -8.86 -1.83 -12.43
C VAL A 112 -10.20 -2.42 -11.99
N ALA A 113 -10.98 -2.98 -12.93
CA ALA A 113 -12.23 -3.66 -12.62
C ALA A 113 -12.02 -4.85 -11.66
N ASP A 114 -10.93 -5.60 -11.84
CA ASP A 114 -10.55 -6.74 -11.00
C ASP A 114 -9.90 -6.33 -9.66
N ARG A 115 -9.77 -5.02 -9.37
CA ARG A 115 -9.09 -4.46 -8.17
C ARG A 115 -7.64 -4.92 -8.00
N ARG A 116 -6.97 -5.11 -9.13
CA ARG A 116 -5.55 -5.52 -9.20
C ARG A 116 -4.63 -4.33 -9.43
N LEU A 117 -5.11 -3.34 -10.17
CA LEU A 117 -4.58 -1.98 -10.12
C LEU A 117 -5.62 -1.13 -9.38
N GLU A 118 -5.22 -0.44 -8.32
CA GLU A 118 -6.11 0.42 -7.55
C GLU A 118 -5.56 1.84 -7.52
N PHE A 119 -6.38 2.81 -7.91
CA PHE A 119 -6.06 4.22 -7.71
C PHE A 119 -6.40 4.62 -6.29
N ILE A 120 -5.43 5.19 -5.58
CA ILE A 120 -5.62 5.77 -4.25
C ILE A 120 -5.17 7.23 -4.27
N ASN A 121 -5.74 8.08 -3.42
CA ASN A 121 -5.68 9.54 -3.53
C ASN A 121 -6.26 10.04 -4.86
N ALA A 122 -5.58 9.77 -5.98
CA ALA A 122 -5.94 10.09 -7.35
C ALA A 122 -6.27 11.57 -7.60
N GLY A 123 -5.63 12.47 -6.86
CA GLY A 123 -5.48 13.84 -7.31
C GLY A 123 -4.52 13.91 -8.50
N TRP A 124 -4.46 15.08 -9.15
CA TRP A 124 -3.43 15.34 -10.15
C TRP A 124 -2.03 15.06 -9.57
N CYS A 125 -1.81 15.44 -8.32
CA CYS A 125 -0.64 15.10 -7.52
C CYS A 125 -1.02 14.74 -6.06
N MET A 126 -0.02 14.38 -5.27
CA MET A 126 -0.09 14.40 -3.81
C MET A 126 0.29 15.81 -3.34
N ASN A 127 -0.70 16.65 -3.01
CA ASN A 127 -0.46 18.06 -2.70
C ASN A 127 0.22 18.26 -1.33
N ASP A 128 0.97 19.36 -1.19
CA ASP A 128 1.39 19.87 0.11
C ASP A 128 0.18 20.31 0.95
N GLU A 129 0.32 20.32 2.27
CA GLU A 129 -0.76 20.65 3.22
C GLU A 129 -0.50 21.94 4.02
N ALA A 130 0.66 22.60 3.83
CA ALA A 130 1.03 23.80 4.58
C ALA A 130 0.86 25.09 3.76
N ALA A 131 1.24 25.07 2.49
CA ALA A 131 1.33 26.23 1.60
C ALA A 131 0.31 26.18 0.45
N THR A 132 -0.75 25.40 0.58
CA THR A 132 -1.82 25.25 -0.40
C THR A 132 -3.09 25.95 0.05
N ASP A 133 -3.79 26.60 -0.88
CA ASP A 133 -5.15 27.10 -0.65
C ASP A 133 -6.15 25.96 -0.85
N TYR A 134 -7.19 25.90 0.00
CA TYR A 134 -8.16 24.81 -0.05
C TYR A 134 -8.89 24.72 -1.40
N ASN A 135 -9.11 25.83 -2.12
CA ASN A 135 -9.71 25.77 -3.45
C ASN A 135 -8.76 25.07 -4.43
N ALA A 136 -7.46 25.36 -4.37
CA ALA A 136 -6.47 24.72 -5.23
C ALA A 136 -6.33 23.21 -4.91
N ILE A 137 -6.47 22.82 -3.64
CA ILE A 137 -6.54 21.41 -3.24
C ILE A 137 -7.75 20.73 -3.90
N ILE A 138 -8.92 21.38 -3.85
CA ILE A 138 -10.15 20.84 -4.45
C ILE A 138 -10.02 20.75 -5.97
N ASP A 139 -9.47 21.76 -6.63
CA ASP A 139 -9.30 21.79 -8.09
C ASP A 139 -8.41 20.64 -8.57
N GLN A 140 -7.23 20.46 -7.96
CA GLN A 140 -6.30 19.41 -8.38
C GLN A 140 -6.85 18.00 -8.07
N MET A 141 -7.56 17.83 -6.94
CA MET A 141 -8.24 16.57 -6.62
C MET A 141 -9.36 16.28 -7.61
N THR A 142 -10.18 17.28 -7.92
CA THR A 142 -11.32 17.16 -8.85
C THR A 142 -10.84 16.76 -10.23
N TYR A 143 -9.74 17.36 -10.70
CA TYR A 143 -9.14 17.01 -11.99
C TYR A 143 -8.79 15.52 -12.07
N GLY A 144 -7.97 15.02 -11.13
CA GLY A 144 -7.52 13.62 -11.14
C GLY A 144 -8.66 12.63 -10.94
N LEU A 145 -9.59 12.94 -10.02
CA LEU A 145 -10.76 12.10 -9.75
C LEU A 145 -11.71 12.03 -10.97
N ASN A 146 -11.88 13.13 -11.71
CA ASN A 146 -12.67 13.14 -12.93
C ASN A 146 -12.02 12.29 -14.02
N PHE A 147 -10.70 12.37 -14.20
CA PHE A 147 -10.00 11.50 -15.14
C PHE A 147 -10.25 10.01 -14.81
N VAL A 148 -10.14 9.62 -13.53
CA VAL A 148 -10.39 8.23 -13.10
C VAL A 148 -11.85 7.83 -13.36
N GLN A 149 -12.79 8.68 -12.98
CA GLN A 149 -14.23 8.45 -13.15
C GLN A 149 -14.62 8.28 -14.62
N GLU A 150 -14.16 9.15 -15.51
CA GLU A 150 -14.49 9.14 -16.93
C GLU A 150 -13.81 7.98 -17.66
N THR A 151 -12.59 7.62 -17.26
CA THR A 151 -11.81 6.59 -17.93
C THR A 151 -12.18 5.17 -17.48
N PHE A 152 -12.40 4.98 -16.17
CA PHE A 152 -12.53 3.67 -15.53
C PHE A 152 -13.89 3.43 -14.87
N GLY A 153 -14.75 4.44 -14.78
CA GLY A 153 -16.10 4.34 -14.21
C GLY A 153 -16.14 4.47 -12.68
N SER A 154 -17.36 4.49 -12.14
CA SER A 154 -17.63 4.75 -10.72
C SER A 154 -16.99 3.76 -9.75
N ASP A 155 -16.76 2.53 -10.20
CA ASP A 155 -16.16 1.50 -9.36
C ASP A 155 -14.68 1.78 -9.12
N ALA A 156 -14.00 2.48 -10.04
CA ALA A 156 -12.59 2.85 -9.89
C ALA A 156 -12.36 4.01 -8.91
N ARG A 157 -13.42 4.61 -8.35
CA ARG A 157 -13.32 5.71 -7.39
C ARG A 157 -12.46 5.30 -6.18
N PRO A 158 -11.40 6.07 -5.85
CA PRO A 158 -10.58 5.82 -4.67
C PRO A 158 -11.38 5.81 -3.37
N ARG A 159 -10.98 4.93 -2.45
CA ARG A 159 -11.52 4.86 -1.08
C ARG A 159 -10.54 5.37 -0.03
N ILE A 160 -9.25 5.40 -0.36
CA ILE A 160 -8.16 5.73 0.55
C ILE A 160 -7.39 6.94 0.03
N ALA A 161 -7.21 7.94 0.89
CA ALA A 161 -6.31 9.07 0.66
C ALA A 161 -4.90 8.69 1.14
N TRP A 162 -3.88 9.17 0.42
CA TRP A 162 -2.50 8.69 0.57
C TRP A 162 -1.50 9.84 0.49
N HIS A 163 -1.15 10.42 1.63
CA HIS A 163 -0.20 11.53 1.74
C HIS A 163 1.06 11.08 2.47
N VAL A 164 1.86 10.24 1.82
CA VAL A 164 3.02 9.66 2.49
C VAL A 164 4.15 10.64 2.73
N ASP A 165 4.26 11.67 1.90
CA ASP A 165 5.42 12.56 1.85
C ASP A 165 5.22 14.05 2.21
N PRO A 166 4.00 14.63 2.29
CA PRO A 166 3.83 15.98 2.80
C PRO A 166 4.43 16.20 4.19
N PHE A 167 5.01 17.37 4.42
CA PHE A 167 5.80 17.67 5.62
C PHE A 167 4.92 18.15 6.80
N GLY A 168 4.11 17.23 7.31
CA GLY A 168 3.07 17.51 8.30
C GLY A 168 1.69 17.55 7.64
N HIS A 169 0.65 17.47 8.46
CA HIS A 169 -0.72 17.26 7.97
C HIS A 169 -1.69 18.25 8.60
N SER A 170 -2.60 18.80 7.79
CA SER A 170 -3.54 19.83 8.21
C SER A 170 -4.92 19.25 8.56
N ASN A 171 -5.60 19.86 9.53
CA ASN A 171 -6.98 19.52 9.85
C ASN A 171 -7.93 19.73 8.66
N GLU A 172 -7.61 20.72 7.81
CA GLU A 172 -8.42 21.04 6.63
C GLU A 172 -8.31 19.94 5.58
N GLN A 173 -7.11 19.37 5.34
CA GLN A 173 -6.94 18.24 4.42
C GLN A 173 -7.78 17.03 4.86
N ALA A 174 -7.73 16.67 6.15
CA ALA A 174 -8.56 15.58 6.70
C ALA A 174 -10.06 15.86 6.53
N SER A 175 -10.48 17.11 6.76
CA SER A 175 -11.87 17.56 6.56
C SER A 175 -12.31 17.48 5.09
N ILE A 176 -11.46 17.90 4.15
CA ILE A 176 -11.72 17.85 2.71
C ILE A 176 -11.83 16.39 2.25
N PHE A 177 -10.90 15.52 2.66
CA PHE A 177 -10.97 14.09 2.29
C PHE A 177 -12.21 13.39 2.83
N ALA A 178 -12.63 13.69 4.06
CA ALA A 178 -13.88 13.18 4.61
C ALA A 178 -15.09 13.63 3.77
N GLN A 179 -15.12 14.90 3.35
CA GLN A 179 -16.20 15.44 2.50
C GLN A 179 -16.17 14.89 1.07
N MET A 180 -14.99 14.54 0.55
CA MET A 180 -14.81 13.78 -0.69
C MET A 180 -15.17 12.29 -0.52
N SER A 181 -15.67 11.89 0.66
CA SER A 181 -16.02 10.52 1.08
C SER A 181 -14.93 9.47 0.83
N PHE A 182 -13.70 9.84 1.16
CA PHE A 182 -12.67 8.86 1.49
C PHE A 182 -12.98 8.21 2.83
N ASP A 183 -12.75 6.90 2.92
CA ASP A 183 -12.98 6.11 4.14
C ASP A 183 -11.77 6.19 5.08
N GLY A 184 -10.57 6.33 4.52
CA GLY A 184 -9.31 6.33 5.26
C GLY A 184 -8.27 7.26 4.68
N PHE A 185 -7.38 7.75 5.55
CA PHE A 185 -6.27 8.64 5.22
C PHE A 185 -4.97 8.12 5.86
N PHE A 186 -3.98 7.80 5.03
CA PHE A 186 -2.70 7.26 5.50
C PHE A 186 -1.55 8.18 5.13
N PHE A 187 -0.60 8.32 6.06
CA PHE A 187 0.56 9.18 5.89
C PHE A 187 1.79 8.69 6.65
N GLY A 188 2.97 9.11 6.20
CA GLY A 188 4.25 8.70 6.76
C GLY A 188 4.82 9.68 7.79
N ARG A 189 4.71 11.00 7.54
CA ARG A 189 5.47 12.03 8.24
C ARG A 189 4.68 12.64 9.41
N ILE A 190 5.18 12.42 10.62
CA ILE A 190 4.74 13.14 11.82
C ILE A 190 5.96 13.53 12.66
N ASP A 191 5.77 14.46 13.59
CA ASP A 191 6.79 14.77 14.58
C ASP A 191 7.28 13.49 15.29
N TYR A 192 8.60 13.36 15.42
CA TYR A 192 9.23 12.15 15.96
C TYR A 192 8.87 11.89 17.44
N GLN A 193 8.68 12.94 18.25
CA GLN A 193 8.23 12.79 19.64
C GLN A 193 6.78 12.28 19.66
N ASN A 194 5.95 12.78 18.73
CA ASN A 194 4.58 12.28 18.59
C ASN A 194 4.55 10.82 18.13
N LYS A 195 5.43 10.43 17.19
CA LYS A 195 5.61 9.04 16.77
C LYS A 195 5.98 8.14 17.95
N ASP A 196 6.97 8.53 18.74
CA ASP A 196 7.45 7.76 19.90
C ASP A 196 6.34 7.49 20.93
N VAL A 197 5.49 8.48 21.18
CA VAL A 197 4.33 8.31 22.07
C VAL A 197 3.30 7.37 21.45
N ARG A 198 2.99 7.52 20.15
CA ARG A 198 1.98 6.70 19.47
C ARG A 198 2.37 5.23 19.39
N VAL A 199 3.63 4.91 19.09
CA VAL A 199 4.10 3.51 19.02
C VAL A 199 4.09 2.85 20.40
N LYS A 200 4.38 3.59 21.48
CA LYS A 200 4.31 3.08 22.86
C LYS A 200 2.88 2.88 23.36
N GLN A 201 1.93 3.66 22.86
CA GLN A 201 0.53 3.65 23.32
C GLN A 201 -0.43 2.94 22.37
N GLN A 202 0.05 2.32 21.29
CA GLN A 202 -0.77 1.74 20.22
C GLN A 202 -1.79 2.75 19.66
N ARG A 203 -1.34 3.99 19.39
CA ARG A 203 -2.15 5.11 18.86
C ARG A 203 -1.72 5.53 17.45
N MET A 204 -1.19 4.57 16.69
CA MET A 204 -0.82 4.76 15.29
C MET A 204 -2.06 4.88 14.39
N GLU A 205 -3.21 4.39 14.85
CA GLU A 205 -4.49 4.48 14.15
C GLU A 205 -5.51 5.22 15.01
N LEU A 206 -6.30 6.09 14.39
CA LEU A 206 -7.32 6.89 15.05
C LEU A 206 -8.46 7.28 14.09
N VAL A 207 -9.55 7.81 14.63
CA VAL A 207 -10.49 8.61 13.86
C VAL A 207 -10.12 10.07 14.05
N TRP A 208 -9.79 10.76 12.96
CA TRP A 208 -9.45 12.18 12.97
C TRP A 208 -10.69 12.99 12.60
N ARG A 209 -11.13 13.86 13.51
CA ARG A 209 -12.14 14.89 13.24
C ARG A 209 -11.47 16.16 12.73
N GLY A 210 -11.54 16.42 11.43
CA GLY A 210 -10.89 17.57 10.80
C GLY A 210 -11.55 18.92 11.10
N SER A 211 -12.88 18.95 11.32
CA SER A 211 -13.64 20.19 11.52
C SER A 211 -14.49 20.18 12.78
N LYS A 212 -14.33 21.22 13.60
CA LYS A 212 -15.18 21.45 14.77
C LYS A 212 -16.61 21.82 14.36
N SER A 213 -16.77 22.50 13.23
CA SER A 213 -18.07 22.97 12.74
C SER A 213 -18.90 21.84 12.11
N LEU A 214 -18.26 20.96 11.34
CA LEU A 214 -18.93 19.82 10.70
C LEU A 214 -19.11 18.62 11.64
N GLY A 215 -18.38 18.58 12.75
CA GLY A 215 -18.44 17.49 13.71
C GLY A 215 -18.14 16.15 13.04
N LYS A 216 -19.04 15.17 13.22
CA LYS A 216 -18.89 13.82 12.66
C LYS A 216 -18.85 13.78 11.13
N GLY A 217 -19.35 14.82 10.43
CA GLY A 217 -19.27 14.90 8.97
C GLY A 217 -17.85 15.09 8.43
N SER A 218 -16.87 15.33 9.33
CA SER A 218 -15.45 15.45 9.00
C SER A 218 -14.58 14.37 9.68
N ASP A 219 -15.21 13.30 10.18
CA ASP A 219 -14.51 12.16 10.76
C ASP A 219 -13.97 11.27 9.63
N ILE A 220 -12.66 11.00 9.65
CA ILE A 220 -11.99 10.06 8.72
C ILE A 220 -11.10 9.10 9.50
N PHE A 221 -11.04 7.83 9.10
CA PHE A 221 -10.06 6.92 9.69
C PHE A 221 -8.66 7.33 9.27
N THR A 222 -7.72 7.33 10.19
CA THR A 222 -6.36 7.80 9.93
C THR A 222 -5.33 6.80 10.43
N GLY A 223 -4.39 6.45 9.57
CA GLY A 223 -3.29 5.54 9.88
C GLY A 223 -1.93 6.21 9.68
N VAL A 224 -1.13 6.29 10.74
CA VAL A 224 0.29 6.61 10.64
C VAL A 224 1.03 5.34 10.21
N LEU A 225 1.71 5.40 9.06
CA LEU A 225 2.48 4.28 8.55
C LEU A 225 3.71 4.01 9.42
N PHE A 226 4.14 2.75 9.55
CA PHE A 226 5.16 2.38 10.54
C PHE A 226 6.55 2.94 10.18
N ASN A 227 7.04 2.64 8.97
CA ASN A 227 8.40 2.91 8.50
C ASN A 227 8.47 4.08 7.49
N GLY A 228 7.79 5.18 7.81
CA GLY A 228 7.48 6.19 6.79
C GLY A 228 6.66 5.53 5.69
N TYR A 229 7.17 5.50 4.47
CA TYR A 229 6.58 4.78 3.34
C TYR A 229 7.55 3.80 2.68
N ASN A 230 8.62 3.42 3.38
CA ASN A 230 9.66 2.52 2.87
C ASN A 230 9.39 1.05 3.27
N PRO A 231 9.91 0.06 2.51
CA PRO A 231 9.90 -1.34 2.93
C PRO A 231 10.63 -1.50 4.26
N PRO A 232 10.26 -2.51 5.07
CA PRO A 232 11.05 -2.86 6.24
C PRO A 232 12.50 -3.19 5.85
N SER A 233 13.45 -2.83 6.71
CA SER A 233 14.88 -3.10 6.48
C SER A 233 15.14 -4.59 6.20
N GLY A 234 15.87 -4.89 5.12
CA GLY A 234 16.15 -6.26 4.66
C GLY A 234 15.09 -6.85 3.71
N PHE A 235 14.13 -6.04 3.27
CA PHE A 235 13.03 -6.42 2.37
C PHE A 235 12.80 -5.41 1.22
N CYS A 236 13.82 -4.63 0.84
CA CYS A 236 13.77 -3.81 -0.36
C CYS A 236 14.29 -4.58 -1.58
N TYR A 237 13.41 -4.90 -2.53
CA TYR A 237 13.76 -5.71 -3.71
C TYR A 237 13.86 -4.91 -5.00
N ASP A 238 13.97 -3.59 -4.88
CA ASP A 238 14.16 -2.72 -6.03
C ASP A 238 15.58 -2.83 -6.61
N GLN A 239 15.75 -2.46 -7.88
CA GLN A 239 17.07 -2.37 -8.52
C GLN A 239 18.01 -1.36 -7.84
N PHE A 240 17.47 -0.40 -7.09
CA PHE A 240 18.26 0.57 -6.32
C PHE A 240 18.68 0.05 -4.94
N CYS A 241 18.20 -1.12 -4.53
CA CYS A 241 18.45 -1.70 -3.23
C CYS A 241 19.51 -2.80 -3.28
N VAL A 242 20.16 -3.02 -2.14
CA VAL A 242 21.25 -4.01 -1.96
C VAL A 242 20.83 -5.19 -1.07
N ASP A 243 19.57 -5.25 -0.66
CA ASP A 243 19.06 -6.35 0.17
C ASP A 243 19.11 -7.66 -0.62
N LEU A 244 19.41 -8.75 0.09
CA LEU A 244 19.53 -10.06 -0.53
C LEU A 244 18.17 -10.54 -1.06
N PRO A 245 18.11 -11.07 -2.30
CA PRO A 245 16.88 -11.64 -2.84
C PRO A 245 16.46 -12.87 -2.03
N VAL A 246 15.17 -13.17 -2.08
CA VAL A 246 14.57 -14.35 -1.45
C VAL A 246 15.02 -15.61 -2.21
N GLN A 247 15.79 -16.44 -1.51
CA GLN A 247 16.40 -17.66 -2.05
C GLN A 247 15.91 -18.90 -1.30
N THR A 248 15.84 -20.03 -2.00
CA THR A 248 15.45 -21.31 -1.39
C THR A 248 16.45 -21.79 -0.34
N SER A 249 17.76 -21.55 -0.57
CA SER A 249 18.84 -21.92 0.35
C SER A 249 18.78 -21.19 1.69
N THR A 250 18.34 -19.93 1.69
CA THR A 250 18.23 -19.07 2.89
C THR A 250 16.77 -18.85 3.32
N LYS A 251 15.86 -19.75 2.91
CA LYS A 251 14.42 -19.59 3.16
C LYS A 251 14.08 -19.42 4.65
N ASN A 252 14.70 -20.23 5.51
CA ASN A 252 14.39 -20.24 6.94
C ASN A 252 14.82 -18.93 7.62
N GLU A 253 16.03 -18.45 7.33
CA GLU A 253 16.54 -17.17 7.83
C GLU A 253 15.69 -15.98 7.36
N THR A 254 15.26 -16.01 6.09
CA THR A 254 14.40 -14.97 5.51
C THR A 254 13.04 -14.93 6.22
N VAL A 255 12.42 -16.10 6.43
CA VAL A 255 11.14 -16.22 7.13
C VAL A 255 11.27 -15.76 8.59
N GLU A 256 12.30 -16.22 9.32
CA GLU A 256 12.52 -15.82 10.71
C GLU A 256 12.68 -14.30 10.84
N ARG A 257 13.48 -13.69 9.96
CA ARG A 257 13.65 -12.24 9.92
C ARG A 257 12.32 -11.53 9.64
N PHE A 258 11.52 -12.03 8.69
CA PHE A 258 10.23 -11.45 8.36
C PHE A 258 9.24 -11.53 9.53
N LEU A 259 9.17 -12.67 10.21
CA LEU A 259 8.33 -12.86 11.39
C LEU A 259 8.75 -11.93 12.53
N LYS A 260 10.05 -11.78 12.80
CA LYS A 260 10.55 -10.85 13.82
C LYS A 260 10.17 -9.40 13.51
N THR A 261 10.34 -8.98 12.25
CA THR A 261 10.00 -7.62 11.79
C THR A 261 8.50 -7.35 11.90
N THR A 262 7.66 -8.27 11.42
CA THR A 262 6.20 -8.11 11.41
C THR A 262 5.60 -8.20 12.81
N CYS A 263 6.08 -9.10 13.68
CA CYS A 263 5.65 -9.15 15.08
C CYS A 263 6.02 -7.87 15.82
N LYS A 264 7.24 -7.34 15.61
CA LYS A 264 7.64 -6.05 16.19
C LYS A 264 6.69 -4.93 15.76
N GLN A 265 6.42 -4.81 14.46
CA GLN A 265 5.49 -3.79 13.95
C GLN A 265 4.09 -3.97 14.55
N SER A 266 3.56 -5.19 14.58
CA SER A 266 2.21 -5.49 15.10
C SER A 266 2.01 -5.07 16.56
N SER A 267 3.08 -5.09 17.38
CA SER A 267 3.02 -4.64 18.77
C SER A 267 2.60 -3.18 18.96
N HIS A 268 2.66 -2.37 17.89
CA HIS A 268 2.35 -0.95 17.88
C HIS A 268 0.96 -0.61 17.32
N TYR A 269 0.20 -1.62 16.89
CA TYR A 269 -1.16 -1.50 16.35
C TYR A 269 -2.15 -2.25 17.23
N LYS A 270 -3.43 -1.91 17.12
CA LYS A 270 -4.49 -2.48 17.99
C LYS A 270 -5.08 -3.77 17.44
N THR A 271 -5.04 -3.96 16.13
CA THR A 271 -5.64 -5.11 15.45
C THR A 271 -4.57 -6.14 15.09
N ASN A 272 -5.02 -7.32 14.64
CA ASN A 272 -4.18 -8.34 14.03
C ASN A 272 -3.93 -8.10 12.54
N HIS A 273 -4.11 -6.87 12.04
CA HIS A 273 -3.78 -6.49 10.67
C HIS A 273 -2.72 -5.41 10.68
N ILE A 274 -1.67 -5.59 9.87
CA ILE A 274 -0.67 -4.55 9.64
C ILE A 274 -0.42 -4.37 8.14
N MET A 275 -0.06 -3.14 7.78
CA MET A 275 0.33 -2.77 6.42
C MET A 275 1.84 -2.62 6.33
N LEU A 276 2.44 -3.22 5.29
CA LEU A 276 3.84 -3.04 4.91
C LEU A 276 3.86 -2.37 3.54
N THR A 277 4.37 -1.14 3.51
CA THR A 277 4.63 -0.38 2.29
C THR A 277 5.82 -0.98 1.56
N MET A 278 5.59 -1.68 0.46
CA MET A 278 6.63 -2.35 -0.32
C MET A 278 6.97 -1.46 -1.51
N GLY A 279 7.66 -0.35 -1.26
CA GLY A 279 7.92 0.69 -2.26
C GLY A 279 8.64 1.89 -1.65
N SER A 280 9.10 2.80 -2.50
CA SER A 280 9.71 4.08 -2.14
C SER A 280 9.71 4.99 -3.38
N ASP A 281 10.49 6.07 -3.33
CA ASP A 281 10.66 7.04 -4.41
C ASP A 281 11.08 6.34 -5.72
N PHE A 282 10.26 6.48 -6.77
CA PHE A 282 10.53 5.99 -8.12
C PHE A 282 10.98 4.53 -8.25
N MET A 283 10.56 3.67 -7.31
CA MET A 283 10.81 2.23 -7.37
C MET A 283 9.92 1.55 -8.42
N TYR A 284 10.13 0.26 -8.65
CA TYR A 284 9.41 -0.54 -9.65
C TYR A 284 9.74 -0.18 -11.12
N GLU A 285 10.86 0.49 -11.42
CA GLU A 285 11.33 0.59 -12.83
C GLU A 285 11.49 -0.80 -13.47
N ASN A 286 11.89 -1.78 -12.65
CA ASN A 286 11.86 -3.20 -12.95
C ASN A 286 11.01 -3.94 -11.91
N ALA A 287 9.67 -3.87 -12.06
CA ALA A 287 8.71 -4.48 -11.15
C ALA A 287 8.92 -5.99 -10.94
N SER A 288 9.53 -6.69 -11.89
CA SER A 288 9.79 -8.13 -11.80
C SER A 288 10.67 -8.52 -10.61
N LEU A 289 11.64 -7.65 -10.26
CA LEU A 289 12.51 -7.86 -9.10
C LEU A 289 11.70 -7.87 -7.80
N TRP A 290 10.77 -6.93 -7.65
CA TRP A 290 9.85 -6.92 -6.52
C TRP A 290 8.98 -8.16 -6.50
N TYR A 291 8.18 -8.39 -7.54
CA TYR A 291 7.18 -9.45 -7.51
C TYR A 291 7.79 -10.85 -7.39
N THR A 292 8.90 -11.13 -8.07
CA THR A 292 9.58 -12.43 -7.92
C THR A 292 10.00 -12.73 -6.48
N ASN A 293 10.44 -11.71 -5.74
CA ASN A 293 10.83 -11.86 -4.34
C ASN A 293 9.62 -11.88 -3.41
N LEU A 294 8.62 -11.04 -3.64
CA LEU A 294 7.38 -11.02 -2.86
C LEU A 294 6.61 -12.34 -3.00
N ASP A 295 6.51 -12.91 -4.20
CA ASP A 295 5.83 -14.18 -4.43
C ASP A 295 6.48 -15.32 -3.64
N LYS A 296 7.82 -15.37 -3.63
CA LYS A 296 8.58 -16.35 -2.82
C LYS A 296 8.42 -16.10 -1.32
N LEU A 297 8.46 -14.83 -0.88
CA LEU A 297 8.30 -14.47 0.52
C LEU A 297 6.92 -14.90 1.04
N ILE A 298 5.85 -14.55 0.31
CA ILE A 298 4.48 -14.95 0.60
C ILE A 298 4.38 -16.48 0.68
N LYS A 299 4.96 -17.19 -0.29
CA LYS A 299 4.97 -18.65 -0.30
C LYS A 299 5.65 -19.22 0.95
N TYR A 300 6.90 -18.85 1.21
CA TYR A 300 7.70 -19.43 2.30
C TYR A 300 7.14 -19.10 3.69
N VAL A 301 6.68 -17.87 3.91
CA VAL A 301 6.06 -17.48 5.19
C VAL A 301 4.78 -18.28 5.43
N ASN A 302 3.96 -18.48 4.39
CA ASN A 302 2.72 -19.24 4.51
C ASN A 302 2.96 -20.75 4.66
N GLU A 303 4.00 -21.33 4.04
CA GLU A 303 4.38 -22.74 4.24
C GLU A 303 4.77 -23.01 5.70
N VAL A 304 5.66 -22.19 6.26
CA VAL A 304 6.10 -22.32 7.66
C VAL A 304 4.93 -22.09 8.63
N SER A 305 3.93 -21.30 8.23
CA SER A 305 2.69 -21.09 9.02
C SER A 305 1.84 -22.35 9.14
N VAL A 306 2.02 -23.34 8.26
CA VAL A 306 1.30 -24.62 8.29
C VAL A 306 2.06 -25.69 9.08
N GLU A 307 3.39 -25.61 9.21
CA GLU A 307 4.24 -26.71 9.69
C GLU A 307 4.54 -26.78 11.20
N ILE A 308 4.04 -25.87 12.05
CA ILE A 308 4.26 -25.98 13.50
C ILE A 308 3.04 -26.61 14.18
N PRO A 309 3.09 -27.90 14.58
CA PRO A 309 2.05 -28.50 15.40
C PRO A 309 2.20 -27.99 16.83
N PHE A 310 1.10 -27.52 17.42
CA PHE A 310 1.03 -27.32 18.86
C PHE A 310 1.10 -28.69 19.53
N HIS A 311 2.19 -28.98 20.23
CA HIS A 311 2.12 -29.91 21.34
C HIS A 311 1.53 -29.16 22.54
N ASP A 312 0.40 -29.67 23.03
CA ASP A 312 -0.34 -29.22 24.21
C ASP A 312 0.57 -29.03 25.45
#